data_AF-A0A3D8R1G3-F1
#
_entry.id   AF-A0A3D8R1G3-F1
#
_cell.length_a   1.000
_cell.length_b   1.000
_cell.length_c   1.000
_cell.angle_alpha   90.00
_cell.angle_beta   90.00
_cell.angle_gamma   90.00
#
_symmetry.space_group_name_H-M   'P 1'
#
loop_
_entity.id
_entity.type
_entity.pdbx_description
1 polymer ?
#
loop_
_entity_poly.entity_id
_entity_poly.type
_entity_poly.pdbx_seq_one_letter_code
_entity_poly.pdbx_strand_id
1 'polypeptide(L)'
;MWDIQQWGALIPKEIGITAMYRTNTFPLVHASFLHALFNIVALTPLLERFEAEYGTLTTVALFFGPLSTIPALLYTLVERGLLGMNTTVLGASIWVFTLLAMEAVKTFKTNPYFILGTTQIPTWITPLVLVLFTSVLVPHTSFLGHICGLVVGYGWGLGYLRFLAPPEKILRWIEGKMNLLGRLPHYVSVDQKTYGRYGVLPTASASIGADNGVAMGYVGSTQRLGP
;
A
#
# COMPACT_ATOMS: atom_id res chain seq x y z
N MET A 1 13.54 -7.94 -31.65
CA MET A 1 12.27 -7.82 -30.92
C MET A 1 12.64 -7.54 -29.46
N TRP A 2 12.03 -6.54 -28.82
CA TRP A 2 12.37 -6.15 -27.44
C TRP A 2 11.66 -7.09 -26.45
N ASP A 3 12.42 -7.75 -25.58
CA ASP A 3 11.87 -8.63 -24.54
C ASP A 3 11.56 -7.83 -23.26
N ILE A 4 10.27 -7.51 -23.08
CA ILE A 4 9.78 -6.73 -21.94
C ILE A 4 9.92 -7.52 -20.63
N GLN A 5 9.73 -8.84 -20.66
CA GLN A 5 9.86 -9.68 -19.46
C GLN A 5 11.31 -9.70 -19.00
N GLN A 6 12.26 -9.96 -19.90
CA GLN A 6 13.67 -9.94 -19.55
C GLN A 6 14.14 -8.55 -19.12
N TRP A 7 13.64 -7.46 -19.72
CA TRP A 7 14.01 -6.11 -19.32
C TRP A 7 13.51 -5.74 -17.92
N GLY A 8 12.25 -6.07 -17.62
CA GLY A 8 11.56 -5.59 -16.43
C GLY A 8 11.66 -6.49 -15.20
N ALA A 9 11.96 -7.78 -15.36
CA ALA A 9 11.94 -8.75 -14.26
C ALA A 9 13.02 -8.50 -13.19
N LEU A 10 12.73 -8.95 -11.97
CA LEU A 10 13.67 -8.98 -10.86
C LEU A 10 14.51 -10.25 -10.97
N ILE A 11 15.76 -10.11 -11.41
CA ILE A 11 16.71 -11.21 -11.60
C ILE A 11 17.87 -11.00 -10.62
N PRO A 12 17.97 -11.73 -9.50
CA PRO A 12 18.88 -11.43 -8.39
C PRO A 12 20.36 -11.22 -8.79
N LYS A 13 20.88 -12.02 -9.73
CA LYS A 13 22.26 -11.92 -10.22
C LYS A 13 22.49 -10.74 -11.16
N GLU A 14 21.43 -10.19 -11.77
CA GLU A 14 21.51 -9.00 -12.61
C GLU A 14 21.31 -7.70 -11.82
N ILE A 15 20.89 -7.77 -10.55
CA ILE A 15 20.76 -6.57 -9.72
C ILE A 15 22.14 -6.01 -9.37
N GLY A 16 22.34 -4.77 -9.83
CA GLY A 16 23.50 -3.92 -9.62
C GLY A 16 23.14 -2.47 -9.93
N ILE A 17 24.10 -1.56 -9.82
CA ILE A 17 23.88 -0.10 -9.93
C ILE A 17 23.13 0.30 -11.21
N THR A 18 23.48 -0.32 -12.35
CA THR A 18 22.88 -0.04 -13.66
C THR A 18 21.51 -0.66 -13.88
N ALA A 19 21.13 -1.65 -13.05
CA ALA A 19 19.90 -2.42 -13.19
C ALA A 19 18.92 -2.21 -12.03
N MET A 20 19.17 -1.21 -11.17
CA MET A 20 18.31 -0.91 -10.01
C MET A 20 16.87 -0.59 -10.38
N TYR A 21 16.60 -0.12 -11.60
CA TYR A 21 15.24 0.10 -12.09
C TYR A 21 14.36 -1.17 -11.98
N ARG A 22 14.98 -2.37 -12.07
CA ARG A 22 14.31 -3.66 -11.94
C ARG A 22 13.60 -3.85 -10.61
N THR A 23 13.99 -3.15 -9.54
CA THR A 23 13.30 -3.21 -8.24
C THR A 23 11.95 -2.48 -8.23
N ASN A 24 11.63 -1.71 -9.26
CA ASN A 24 10.35 -1.01 -9.43
C ASN A 24 9.61 -1.42 -10.70
N THR A 25 10.28 -1.97 -11.71
CA THR A 25 9.61 -2.40 -12.95
C THR A 25 9.03 -3.80 -12.87
N PHE A 26 9.62 -4.70 -12.08
CA PHE A 26 9.17 -6.10 -12.03
C PHE A 26 7.70 -6.30 -11.63
N PRO A 27 7.06 -5.45 -10.78
CA PRO A 27 5.64 -5.62 -10.47
C PRO A 27 4.75 -5.29 -11.67
N LEU A 28 5.23 -4.48 -12.62
CA LEU A 28 4.47 -4.03 -13.79
C LEU A 28 4.43 -5.07 -14.91
N VAL A 29 5.40 -6.00 -14.92
CA VAL A 29 5.54 -7.00 -15.99
C VAL A 29 5.05 -8.36 -15.51
N HIS A 30 4.33 -9.08 -16.36
CA HIS A 30 3.66 -10.34 -16.02
C HIS A 30 3.99 -11.45 -17.02
N ALA A 31 4.04 -12.69 -16.53
CA ALA A 31 4.41 -13.87 -17.32
C ALA A 31 3.33 -14.23 -18.34
N SER A 32 2.07 -13.94 -18.02
CA SER A 32 0.92 -14.24 -18.85
C SER A 32 -0.23 -13.27 -18.56
N PHE A 33 -1.21 -13.23 -19.48
CA PHE A 33 -2.42 -12.44 -19.30
C PHE A 33 -3.20 -12.82 -18.04
N LEU A 34 -3.36 -14.12 -17.75
CA LEU A 34 -4.08 -14.57 -16.55
C LEU A 34 -3.37 -14.16 -15.26
N HIS A 35 -2.03 -14.24 -15.23
CA HIS A 35 -1.26 -13.76 -14.09
C HIS A 35 -1.47 -12.24 -13.87
N ALA A 36 -1.47 -11.46 -14.95
CA ALA A 36 -1.79 -10.02 -14.88
C ALA A 36 -3.22 -9.77 -14.39
N LEU A 37 -4.20 -10.47 -14.94
CA LEU A 37 -5.62 -10.32 -14.59
C LEU A 37 -5.86 -10.59 -13.11
N PHE A 38 -5.36 -11.71 -12.58
CA PHE A 38 -5.54 -12.03 -11.17
C PHE A 38 -4.81 -11.04 -10.25
N ASN A 39 -3.62 -10.58 -10.62
CA ASN A 39 -2.93 -9.54 -9.87
C ASN A 39 -3.71 -8.22 -9.87
N ILE A 40 -4.26 -7.80 -11.01
CA ILE A 40 -5.08 -6.58 -11.11
C ILE A 40 -6.33 -6.69 -10.22
N VAL A 41 -7.06 -7.80 -10.33
CA VAL A 41 -8.27 -8.04 -9.53
C VAL A 41 -7.97 -8.03 -8.03
N ALA A 42 -6.87 -8.66 -7.61
CA ALA A 42 -6.48 -8.70 -6.20
C ALA A 42 -5.92 -7.35 -5.70
N LEU A 43 -5.15 -6.65 -6.53
CA LEU A 43 -4.48 -5.40 -6.15
C LEU A 43 -5.43 -4.22 -6.06
N THR A 44 -6.38 -4.10 -7.00
CA THR A 44 -7.24 -2.91 -7.15
C THR A 44 -7.89 -2.46 -5.83
N PRO A 45 -8.65 -3.30 -5.10
CA PRO A 45 -9.33 -2.86 -3.88
C PRO A 45 -8.36 -2.52 -2.74
N LEU A 46 -7.19 -3.17 -2.70
CA LEU A 46 -6.17 -2.92 -1.69
C LEU A 46 -5.45 -1.59 -1.94
N LEU A 47 -5.13 -1.32 -3.21
CA LEU A 47 -4.45 -0.11 -3.62
C LEU A 47 -5.38 1.10 -3.51
N GLU A 48 -6.66 0.95 -3.86
CA GLU A 48 -7.69 1.97 -3.68
C GLU A 48 -7.83 2.37 -2.20
N ARG A 49 -7.89 1.40 -1.29
CA ARG A 49 -7.93 1.68 0.16
C ARG A 49 -6.69 2.40 0.64
N PHE A 50 -5.52 1.98 0.18
CA PHE A 50 -4.26 2.65 0.51
C PHE A 50 -4.24 4.09 -0.02
N GLU A 51 -4.68 4.30 -1.26
CA GLU A 51 -4.77 5.62 -1.86
C GLU A 51 -5.75 6.55 -1.14
N ALA A 52 -6.93 6.05 -0.78
CA ALA A 52 -7.88 6.81 0.04
C ALA A 52 -7.27 7.22 1.39
N GLU A 53 -6.44 6.35 1.99
CA GLU A 53 -5.82 6.60 3.29
C GLU A 53 -4.64 7.58 3.25
N TYR A 54 -3.80 7.50 2.22
CA TYR A 54 -2.51 8.21 2.15
C TYR A 54 -2.43 9.30 1.08
N GLY A 55 -3.37 9.33 0.13
CA GLY A 55 -3.41 10.25 -1.01
C GLY A 55 -2.65 9.73 -2.24
N THR A 56 -3.10 10.13 -3.43
CA THR A 56 -2.60 9.63 -4.72
C THR A 56 -1.10 9.80 -4.89
N LEU A 57 -0.56 11.01 -4.63
CA LEU A 57 0.88 11.27 -4.80
C LEU A 57 1.73 10.44 -3.82
N THR A 58 1.23 10.23 -2.60
CA THR A 58 1.91 9.38 -1.61
C THR A 58 1.94 7.94 -2.09
N THR A 59 0.81 7.41 -2.57
CA THR A 59 0.72 6.06 -3.13
C THR A 59 1.68 5.85 -4.27
N VAL A 60 1.68 6.75 -5.26
CA VAL A 60 2.61 6.67 -6.41
C VAL A 60 4.06 6.70 -5.93
N ALA A 61 4.43 7.67 -5.07
CA ALA A 61 5.80 7.80 -4.59
C ALA A 61 6.29 6.57 -3.80
N LEU A 62 5.41 5.94 -3.02
CA LEU A 62 5.76 4.77 -2.22
C LEU A 62 5.85 3.50 -3.06
N PHE A 63 4.89 3.24 -3.94
CA PHE A 63 4.84 2.02 -4.76
C PHE A 63 5.83 2.04 -5.94
N PHE A 64 6.14 3.21 -6.49
CA PHE A 64 7.26 3.39 -7.44
C PHE A 64 8.57 3.77 -6.74
N GLY A 65 8.69 3.47 -5.44
CA GLY A 65 9.87 3.74 -4.65
C GLY A 65 10.04 2.69 -3.56
N PRO A 66 10.03 3.08 -2.27
CA PRO A 66 10.43 2.20 -1.17
C PRO A 66 9.57 0.94 -0.99
N LEU A 67 8.25 0.99 -1.20
CA LEU A 67 7.37 -0.18 -1.00
C LEU A 67 7.51 -1.24 -2.10
N SER A 68 8.13 -0.93 -3.24
CA SER A 68 8.57 -1.93 -4.21
C SER A 68 10.06 -2.27 -4.04
N THR A 69 10.88 -1.26 -3.82
CA THR A 69 12.34 -1.39 -3.78
C THR A 69 12.82 -2.22 -2.58
N ILE A 70 12.31 -1.94 -1.37
CA ILE A 70 12.75 -2.62 -0.16
C ILE A 70 12.44 -4.13 -0.21
N PRO A 71 11.21 -4.58 -0.52
CA PRO A 71 10.94 -6.02 -0.57
C PRO A 71 11.69 -6.69 -1.74
N ALA A 72 11.93 -6.01 -2.85
CA ALA A 72 12.75 -6.52 -3.96
C ALA A 72 14.23 -6.69 -3.58
N LEU A 73 14.80 -5.73 -2.84
CA LEU A 73 16.17 -5.81 -2.32
C LEU A 73 16.30 -6.88 -1.24
N LEU A 74 15.30 -7.00 -0.35
CA LEU A 74 15.24 -8.08 0.65
C LEU A 74 15.22 -9.45 -0.04
N TYR A 75 14.35 -9.61 -1.05
CA TYR A 75 14.29 -10.81 -1.88
C TYR A 75 15.65 -11.11 -2.52
N THR A 76 16.25 -10.12 -3.18
CA THR A 76 17.55 -10.26 -3.85
C THR A 76 18.66 -10.65 -2.87
N LEU A 77 18.70 -10.02 -1.69
CA LEU A 77 19.69 -10.32 -0.65
C LEU A 77 19.59 -11.77 -0.18
N VAL A 78 18.37 -12.26 0.09
CA VAL A 78 18.16 -13.62 0.56
C VAL A 78 18.43 -14.62 -0.57
N GLU A 79 17.84 -14.41 -1.74
CA GLU A 79 17.92 -15.30 -2.89
C GLU A 79 19.38 -15.47 -3.37
N ARG A 80 20.09 -14.36 -3.57
CA ARG A 80 21.48 -14.37 -4.04
C ARG A 80 22.48 -14.61 -2.91
N GLY A 81 22.30 -13.94 -1.77
CA GLY A 81 23.28 -13.90 -0.70
C GLY A 81 23.23 -15.11 0.23
N LEU A 82 22.03 -15.55 0.62
CA LEU A 82 21.85 -16.67 1.55
C LEU A 82 21.65 -18.00 0.82
N LEU A 83 20.88 -18.01 -0.27
CA LEU A 83 20.50 -19.25 -0.97
C LEU A 83 21.40 -19.53 -2.20
N GLY A 84 22.15 -18.54 -2.70
CA GLY A 84 22.99 -18.69 -3.89
C GLY A 84 22.19 -18.91 -5.19
N MET A 85 20.88 -18.65 -5.16
CA MET A 85 19.94 -18.87 -6.26
C MET A 85 19.82 -17.64 -7.17
N ASN A 86 19.02 -17.77 -8.22
CA ASN A 86 18.75 -16.70 -9.19
C ASN A 86 17.33 -16.81 -9.75
N THR A 87 16.36 -17.11 -8.91
CA THR A 87 14.98 -17.24 -9.38
C THR A 87 14.48 -15.88 -9.86
N THR A 88 13.97 -15.85 -11.09
CA THR A 88 13.40 -14.63 -11.67
C THR A 88 12.00 -14.39 -11.12
N VAL A 89 11.71 -13.17 -10.70
CA VAL A 89 10.39 -12.77 -10.19
C VAL A 89 9.84 -11.60 -10.99
N LEU A 90 8.53 -11.64 -11.23
CA LEU A 90 7.77 -10.62 -11.95
C LEU A 90 6.31 -10.68 -11.50
N GLY A 91 5.59 -9.57 -11.66
CA GLY A 91 4.17 -9.43 -11.36
C GLY A 91 3.87 -8.70 -10.06
N ALA A 92 2.71 -8.03 -10.04
CA ALA A 92 2.31 -7.14 -8.95
C ALA A 92 1.88 -7.84 -7.65
N SER A 93 1.93 -9.17 -7.59
CA SER A 93 1.56 -9.93 -6.39
C SER A 93 2.39 -9.56 -5.14
N ILE A 94 3.60 -9.04 -5.30
CA ILE A 94 4.37 -8.50 -4.17
C ILE A 94 3.66 -7.30 -3.51
N TRP A 95 3.02 -6.43 -4.31
CA TRP A 95 2.24 -5.30 -3.81
C TRP A 95 0.95 -5.79 -3.14
N VAL A 96 0.32 -6.82 -3.70
CA VAL A 96 -0.85 -7.48 -3.10
C VAL A 96 -0.52 -7.96 -1.69
N PHE A 97 0.54 -8.76 -1.52
CA PHE A 97 0.91 -9.28 -0.21
C PHE A 97 1.40 -8.19 0.75
N THR A 98 2.12 -7.18 0.25
CA THR A 98 2.50 -6.00 1.05
C THR A 98 1.26 -5.31 1.62
N LEU A 99 0.25 -5.04 0.79
CA LEU A 99 -0.99 -4.38 1.22
C LEU A 99 -1.84 -5.28 2.12
N LEU A 100 -1.93 -6.58 1.85
CA LEU A 100 -2.63 -7.53 2.72
C LEU A 100 -2.03 -7.58 4.13
N ALA A 101 -0.71 -7.53 4.26
CA ALA A 101 -0.06 -7.45 5.57
C ALA A 101 -0.39 -6.13 6.30
N MET A 102 -0.40 -5.00 5.59
CA MET A 102 -0.81 -3.71 6.16
C MET A 102 -2.27 -3.76 6.65
N GLU A 103 -3.19 -4.27 5.84
CA GLU A 103 -4.60 -4.41 6.19
C GLU A 103 -4.80 -5.37 7.35
N ALA A 104 -4.10 -6.51 7.37
CA ALA A 104 -4.21 -7.49 8.45
C ALA A 104 -3.79 -6.91 9.82
N VAL A 105 -2.80 -6.01 9.86
CA VAL A 105 -2.45 -5.30 11.11
C VAL A 105 -3.59 -4.37 11.55
N LYS A 106 -4.26 -3.69 10.62
CA LYS A 106 -5.41 -2.83 10.94
C LYS A 106 -6.59 -3.67 11.41
N THR A 107 -6.92 -4.74 10.70
CA THR A 107 -7.97 -5.69 11.07
C THR A 107 -7.70 -6.28 12.45
N PHE A 108 -6.45 -6.63 12.77
CA PHE A 108 -6.13 -7.18 14.09
C PHE A 108 -6.41 -6.19 15.24
N LYS A 109 -6.27 -4.88 15.01
CA LYS A 109 -6.58 -3.87 16.02
C LYS A 109 -8.08 -3.70 16.27
N THR A 110 -8.92 -3.94 15.26
CA THR A 110 -10.38 -3.72 15.34
C THR A 110 -11.18 -5.01 15.55
N ASN A 111 -10.73 -6.09 14.93
CA ASN A 111 -11.28 -7.44 15.02
C ASN A 111 -10.12 -8.45 15.11
N PRO A 112 -9.58 -8.70 16.31
CA PRO A 112 -8.34 -9.45 16.50
C PRO A 112 -8.43 -10.93 16.18
N TYR A 113 -9.61 -11.55 16.20
CA TYR A 113 -9.75 -13.00 16.07
C TYR A 113 -10.88 -13.41 15.13
N PHE A 114 -10.60 -14.38 14.24
CA PHE A 114 -11.63 -15.23 13.68
C PHE A 114 -11.97 -16.34 14.67
N ILE A 115 -13.26 -16.59 14.88
CA ILE A 115 -13.72 -17.68 15.74
C ILE A 115 -14.03 -18.88 14.84
N LEU A 116 -13.28 -19.97 15.01
CA LEU A 116 -13.51 -21.24 14.32
C LEU A 116 -13.85 -22.30 15.38
N GLY A 117 -15.15 -22.57 15.53
CA GLY A 117 -15.65 -23.35 16.66
C GLY A 117 -15.34 -22.65 17.98
N THR A 118 -14.48 -23.26 18.80
CA THR A 118 -13.98 -22.70 20.06
C THR A 118 -12.60 -22.05 19.95
N THR A 119 -11.94 -22.15 18.79
CA THR A 119 -10.57 -21.68 18.61
C THR A 119 -10.56 -20.25 18.08
N GLN A 120 -9.76 -19.39 18.70
CA GLN A 120 -9.51 -18.03 18.24
C GLN A 120 -8.26 -17.99 17.38
N ILE A 121 -8.42 -17.60 16.11
CA ILE A 121 -7.32 -17.49 15.14
C ILE A 121 -7.02 -16.01 14.94
N PRO A 122 -5.81 -15.53 15.26
CA PRO A 122 -5.47 -14.11 15.11
C PRO A 122 -5.63 -13.63 13.65
N THR A 123 -6.34 -12.53 13.43
CA THR A 123 -6.57 -12.03 12.06
C THR A 123 -5.29 -11.51 11.40
N TRP A 124 -4.26 -11.16 12.18
CA TRP A 124 -2.98 -10.72 11.63
C TRP A 124 -2.25 -11.83 10.85
N ILE A 125 -2.52 -13.12 11.10
CA ILE A 125 -1.84 -14.22 10.38
C ILE A 125 -2.49 -14.55 9.02
N THR A 126 -3.62 -13.96 8.67
CA THR A 126 -4.34 -14.26 7.41
C THR A 126 -3.47 -14.13 6.15
N PRO A 127 -2.62 -13.10 6.00
CA PRO A 127 -1.73 -13.01 4.84
C PRO A 127 -0.69 -14.13 4.78
N LEU A 128 -0.20 -14.63 5.92
CA LEU A 128 0.74 -15.76 5.98
C LEU A 128 0.08 -17.05 5.48
N VAL A 129 -1.16 -17.28 5.92
CA VAL A 129 -1.98 -18.40 5.45
C VAL A 129 -2.19 -18.27 3.95
N LEU A 130 -2.54 -17.08 3.45
CA LEU A 130 -2.75 -16.87 2.02
C LEU A 130 -1.48 -17.10 1.20
N VAL A 131 -0.30 -16.65 1.66
CA VAL A 131 0.98 -16.93 0.98
C VAL A 131 1.21 -18.43 0.87
N LEU A 132 0.94 -19.20 1.92
CA LEU A 132 1.07 -20.65 1.88
C LEU A 132 0.13 -21.28 0.85
N PHE A 133 -1.16 -20.88 0.86
CA PHE A 133 -2.13 -21.36 -0.12
C PHE A 133 -1.73 -21.00 -1.56
N THR A 134 -1.35 -19.76 -1.82
CA THR A 134 -0.91 -19.31 -3.14
C THR A 134 0.32 -20.08 -3.61
N SER A 135 1.27 -20.36 -2.73
CA SER A 135 2.51 -21.07 -3.09
C SER A 135 2.29 -22.55 -3.41
N VAL A 136 1.23 -23.15 -2.87
CA VAL A 136 0.84 -24.53 -3.18
C VAL A 136 -0.04 -24.59 -4.43
N LEU A 137 -0.98 -23.66 -4.59
CA LEU A 137 -2.02 -23.74 -5.62
C LEU A 137 -1.65 -23.02 -6.92
N VAL A 138 -0.80 -21.99 -6.86
CA VAL A 138 -0.44 -21.18 -8.02
C VAL A 138 1.00 -21.52 -8.44
N PRO A 139 1.18 -22.29 -9.52
CA PRO A 139 2.50 -22.72 -9.96
C PRO A 139 3.33 -21.51 -10.42
N HIS A 140 4.66 -21.64 -10.31
CA HIS A 140 5.63 -20.62 -10.73
C HIS A 140 5.49 -19.27 -10.01
N THR A 141 4.94 -19.27 -8.78
CA THR A 141 4.99 -18.11 -7.88
C THR A 141 6.20 -18.19 -6.95
N SER A 142 6.67 -17.03 -6.49
CA SER A 142 7.82 -16.96 -5.57
C SER A 142 7.33 -16.80 -4.14
N PHE A 143 7.28 -17.91 -3.38
CA PHE A 143 6.98 -17.90 -1.95
C PHE A 143 7.86 -16.89 -1.20
N LEU A 144 9.18 -16.92 -1.45
CA LEU A 144 10.11 -15.98 -0.83
C LEU A 144 9.82 -14.52 -1.21
N GLY A 145 9.48 -14.25 -2.48
CA GLY A 145 9.09 -12.92 -2.93
C GLY A 145 7.85 -12.40 -2.19
N HIS A 146 6.84 -13.26 -2.00
CA HIS A 146 5.63 -12.91 -1.24
C HIS A 146 5.92 -12.70 0.24
N ILE A 147 6.74 -13.54 0.87
CA ILE A 147 7.20 -13.33 2.25
C ILE A 147 7.94 -11.99 2.41
N CYS A 148 8.78 -11.60 1.46
CA CYS A 148 9.45 -10.30 1.50
C CYS A 148 8.44 -9.14 1.44
N GLY A 149 7.40 -9.26 0.62
CA GLY A 149 6.27 -8.32 0.60
C GLY A 149 5.55 -8.27 1.96
N LEU A 150 5.24 -9.42 2.56
CA LEU A 150 4.62 -9.49 3.89
C LEU A 150 5.47 -8.79 4.96
N VAL A 151 6.78 -9.06 5.02
CA VAL A 151 7.69 -8.45 6.01
C VAL A 151 7.63 -6.93 5.93
N VAL A 152 7.71 -6.37 4.73
CA VAL A 152 7.63 -4.90 4.52
C VAL A 152 6.24 -4.38 4.86
N GLY A 153 5.19 -5.09 4.45
CA GLY A 153 3.81 -4.72 4.74
C GLY A 153 3.48 -4.70 6.24
N TYR A 154 3.92 -5.70 7.00
CA TYR A 154 3.80 -5.71 8.47
C TYR A 154 4.61 -4.57 9.09
N GLY A 155 5.85 -4.33 8.62
CA GLY A 155 6.67 -3.21 9.07
C GLY A 155 5.98 -1.86 8.89
N TRP A 156 5.29 -1.65 7.75
CA TRP A 156 4.47 -0.47 7.52
C TRP A 156 3.24 -0.42 8.43
N GLY A 157 2.45 -1.50 8.49
CA GLY A 157 1.22 -1.58 9.28
C GLY A 157 1.44 -1.37 10.78
N LEU A 158 2.59 -1.82 11.30
CA LEU A 158 3.03 -1.58 12.68
C LEU A 158 3.58 -0.16 12.91
N GLY A 159 3.88 0.57 11.85
CA GLY A 159 4.34 1.96 11.90
C GLY A 159 5.85 2.15 11.81
N TYR A 160 6.63 1.06 11.72
CA TYR A 160 8.11 1.12 11.68
C TYR A 160 8.66 1.76 10.40
N LEU A 161 7.91 1.71 9.30
CA LEU A 161 8.33 2.24 8.00
C LEU A 161 7.70 3.59 7.64
N ARG A 162 7.00 4.25 8.58
CA ARG A 162 6.31 5.54 8.31
C ARG A 162 7.25 6.67 7.90
N PHE A 163 8.52 6.61 8.28
CA PHE A 163 9.53 7.60 7.89
C PHE A 163 9.83 7.59 6.38
N LEU A 164 9.42 6.56 5.65
CA LEU A 164 9.55 6.48 4.18
C LEU A 164 8.50 7.33 3.45
N ALA A 165 7.47 7.81 4.15
CA ALA A 165 6.45 8.66 3.54
C ALA A 165 7.07 9.98 3.06
N PRO A 166 6.81 10.41 1.81
CA PRO A 166 7.34 11.65 1.28
C PRO A 166 6.82 12.87 2.07
N PRO A 167 7.63 13.94 2.22
CA PRO A 167 7.21 15.14 2.95
C PRO A 167 5.98 15.82 2.33
N GLU A 168 4.93 16.06 3.13
CA GLU A 168 3.68 16.68 2.66
C GLU A 168 3.88 18.02 1.96
N LYS A 169 4.87 18.82 2.40
CA LYS A 169 5.19 20.11 1.78
C LYS A 169 5.54 19.96 0.30
N ILE A 170 6.30 18.92 -0.05
CA ILE A 170 6.69 18.65 -1.44
C ILE A 170 5.48 18.14 -2.22
N LEU A 171 4.68 17.25 -1.62
CA LEU A 171 3.48 16.72 -2.27
C LEU A 171 2.47 17.83 -2.58
N ARG A 172 2.17 18.71 -1.62
CA ARG A 172 1.30 19.88 -1.82
C ARG A 172 1.84 20.82 -2.90
N TRP A 173 3.16 21.01 -2.95
CA TRP A 173 3.79 21.81 -3.99
C TRP A 173 3.59 21.20 -5.38
N ILE A 174 3.80 19.89 -5.54
CA ILE A 174 3.56 19.18 -6.81
C ILE A 174 2.08 19.23 -7.19
N GLU A 175 1.18 18.91 -6.25
CA GLU A 175 -0.27 18.92 -6.44
C GLU A 175 -0.76 20.28 -6.95
N GLY A 176 -0.36 21.36 -6.29
CA GLY A 176 -0.72 22.73 -6.67
C GLY A 176 -0.07 23.16 -7.99
N LYS A 177 1.22 22.84 -8.20
CA LYS A 177 1.96 23.20 -9.43
C LYS A 177 1.36 22.53 -10.67
N MET A 178 0.89 21.29 -10.54
CA MET A 178 0.30 20.52 -11.64
C MET A 178 -1.22 20.66 -11.74
N ASN A 179 -1.88 21.31 -10.78
CA ASN A 179 -3.34 21.39 -10.67
C ASN A 179 -4.01 20.00 -10.75
N LEU A 180 -3.52 19.04 -9.96
CA LEU A 180 -3.94 17.63 -10.07
C LEU A 180 -5.43 17.44 -9.74
N LEU A 181 -5.92 18.13 -8.70
CA LEU A 181 -7.34 18.12 -8.32
C LEU A 181 -8.27 18.56 -9.46
N GLY A 182 -7.84 19.52 -10.28
CA GLY A 182 -8.64 20.00 -11.42
C GLY A 182 -8.47 19.18 -12.70
N ARG A 183 -7.48 18.28 -12.77
CA ARG A 183 -7.12 17.54 -14.00
C ARG A 183 -7.40 16.06 -13.95
N LEU A 184 -7.25 15.44 -12.78
CA LEU A 184 -7.36 14.00 -12.61
C LEU A 184 -8.69 13.66 -11.92
N PRO A 185 -9.60 12.94 -12.60
CA PRO A 185 -10.81 12.48 -11.96
C PRO A 185 -10.45 11.47 -10.85
N HIS A 186 -11.17 11.52 -9.72
CA HIS A 186 -10.95 10.65 -8.55
C HIS A 186 -9.58 10.78 -7.88
N TYR A 187 -8.84 11.86 -8.15
CA TYR A 187 -7.59 12.15 -7.45
C TYR A 187 -7.84 12.38 -5.95
N VAL A 188 -7.08 11.70 -5.09
CA VAL A 188 -7.13 11.86 -3.64
C VAL A 188 -6.04 12.84 -3.21
N SER A 189 -6.44 14.05 -2.84
CA SER A 189 -5.51 15.10 -2.40
C SER A 189 -4.79 14.75 -1.11
N VAL A 190 -3.58 15.30 -0.96
CA VAL A 190 -2.78 15.25 0.27
C VAL A 190 -3.58 15.71 1.49
N ASP A 191 -4.51 16.65 1.32
CA ASP A 191 -5.34 17.22 2.38
C ASP A 191 -6.69 16.50 2.57
N GLN A 192 -7.11 15.69 1.59
CA GLN A 192 -8.38 14.94 1.60
C GLN A 192 -8.26 13.47 2.01
N LYS A 193 -7.03 12.99 2.25
CA LYS A 193 -6.79 11.61 2.71
C LYS A 193 -7.57 11.34 4.02
N THR A 194 -8.10 10.13 4.19
CA THR A 194 -9.00 9.74 5.31
C THR A 194 -8.44 10.07 6.69
N TYR A 195 -7.11 10.14 6.84
CA TYR A 195 -6.42 10.62 8.04
C TYR A 195 -5.56 11.85 7.76
N GLY A 196 -6.11 12.89 7.16
CA GLY A 196 -5.54 14.24 7.28
C GLY A 196 -5.24 14.58 8.74
N ARG A 197 -4.46 15.65 9.02
CA ARG A 197 -4.05 16.06 10.38
C ARG A 197 -5.22 16.14 11.39
N TYR A 198 -6.45 16.26 10.90
CA TYR A 198 -7.69 16.15 11.65
C TYR A 198 -8.63 15.16 10.95
N GLY A 199 -8.37 13.86 11.10
CA GLY A 199 -9.33 12.82 10.74
C GLY A 199 -10.54 12.89 11.66
N VAL A 200 -11.48 13.78 11.37
CA VAL A 200 -12.79 13.84 12.02
C VAL A 200 -13.85 13.81 10.94
N LEU A 201 -14.53 12.67 10.86
CA LEU A 201 -15.89 12.65 10.33
C LEU A 201 -16.75 13.54 11.24
N PRO A 202 -17.67 14.35 10.71
CA PRO A 202 -18.72 14.93 11.53
C PRO A 202 -19.55 13.75 12.06
N THR A 203 -19.34 13.36 13.32
CA THR A 203 -20.24 12.46 14.02
C THR A 203 -21.50 13.27 14.33
N ALA A 204 -22.41 13.36 13.38
CA ALA A 204 -23.78 13.74 13.69
C ALA A 204 -24.41 12.55 14.45
N SER A 205 -24.13 12.48 15.75
CA SER A 205 -25.01 11.78 16.68
C SER A 205 -26.30 12.60 16.73
N ALA A 206 -27.17 12.44 15.74
CA ALA A 206 -28.57 12.79 15.90
C ALA A 206 -29.17 11.77 16.87
N SER A 207 -28.90 11.95 18.17
CA SER A 207 -29.72 11.36 19.21
C SER A 207 -31.12 11.93 19.04
N ILE A 208 -32.01 11.11 18.51
CA ILE A 208 -33.45 11.34 18.54
C ILE A 208 -33.83 11.41 20.02
N GLY A 209 -34.09 12.63 20.50
CA GLY A 209 -34.50 12.91 21.87
C GLY A 209 -34.78 14.40 22.01
N ALA A 210 -36.06 14.73 22.16
CA ALA A 210 -36.60 16.08 22.28
C ALA A 210 -35.87 16.93 23.35
N ASP A 211 -35.52 18.17 23.03
CA ASP A 211 -36.15 19.38 23.59
C ASP A 211 -35.50 20.65 22.98
N ASN A 212 -36.23 21.76 23.03
CA ASN A 212 -35.93 23.08 22.49
C ASN A 212 -34.47 23.58 22.62
N GLY A 213 -33.85 24.01 21.52
CA GLY A 213 -32.55 24.70 21.56
C GLY A 213 -32.04 25.20 20.21
N VAL A 214 -31.87 26.51 20.10
CA VAL A 214 -31.44 27.29 18.92
C VAL A 214 -30.17 26.73 18.25
N ALA A 215 -30.22 26.54 16.93
CA ALA A 215 -29.06 26.21 16.10
C ALA A 215 -28.09 27.39 16.04
N MET A 216 -27.01 27.34 16.81
CA MET A 216 -25.90 28.29 16.70
C MET A 216 -24.94 27.85 15.58
N GLY A 217 -25.07 28.49 14.42
CA GLY A 217 -24.08 28.43 13.36
C GLY A 217 -22.76 29.07 13.80
N TYR A 218 -21.65 28.38 13.56
CA TYR A 218 -20.31 28.88 13.84
C TYR A 218 -19.98 30.07 12.92
N VAL A 219 -20.11 31.29 13.45
CA VAL A 219 -19.65 32.53 12.82
C VAL A 219 -18.13 32.63 13.03
N GLY A 220 -17.36 32.46 11.96
CA GLY A 220 -15.93 32.67 11.96
C GLY A 220 -15.59 34.15 12.16
N SER A 221 -15.01 34.48 13.31
CA SER A 221 -14.48 35.82 13.59
C SER A 221 -12.97 35.84 13.31
N THR A 222 -12.57 36.61 12.31
CA THR A 222 -11.19 37.13 12.20
C THR A 222 -11.27 38.61 11.88
N GLN A 223 -11.41 39.44 12.92
CA GLN A 223 -11.19 40.87 12.80
C GLN A 223 -10.26 41.32 13.93
N ARG A 224 -9.06 41.73 13.52
CA ARG A 224 -7.98 42.23 14.36
C ARG A 224 -8.20 43.74 14.55
N LEU A 225 -8.34 44.19 15.79
CA LEU A 225 -8.54 45.61 16.12
C LEU A 225 -7.21 46.31 16.43
N GLY A 226 -7.10 47.56 15.97
CA GLY A 226 -6.27 48.61 16.55
C GLY A 226 -5.90 49.70 15.54
N PRO A 227 -5.49 50.90 16.00
CA PRO A 227 -5.84 51.61 17.23
C PRO A 227 -7.14 52.43 17.11
#